data_AF-A0A918P5Q3-F1
#
_entry.id   AF-A0A918P5Q3-F1
#
_cell.length_a   1.000
_cell.length_b   1.000
_cell.length_c   1.000
_cell.angle_alpha   90.00
_cell.angle_beta   90.00
_cell.angle_gamma   90.00
#
_symmetry.space_group_name_H-M   'P 1'
#
loop_
_entity.id
_entity.type
_entity.pdbx_description
1 polymer ?
#
loop_
_entity_poly.entity_id
_entity_poly.type
_entity_poly.pdbx_seq_one_letter_code
_entity_poly.pdbx_strand_id
1 'polypeptide(L)'
;MSLTLLESAIWLIGFQLLGEALARFFGLPVPGAVIGMLLLFIVLVVKKDIPDALRENVPPFLAHMSLLFIPAGAAVLHWKDDLARAGWPLLITLVVSVVATWLVSALVLKAMLGKGGAHGQ
;
A
#
# COMPACT_ATOMS: atom_id res chain seq x y z
N MET A 1 -4.98 27.62 5.43
CA MET A 1 -3.80 26.73 5.56
C MET A 1 -3.86 25.88 6.82
N SER A 2 -3.99 26.44 8.04
CA SER A 2 -4.12 25.61 9.26
C SER A 2 -5.42 24.79 9.31
N LEU A 3 -6.55 25.38 8.91
CA LEU A 3 -7.86 24.72 8.91
C LEU A 3 -7.95 23.58 7.89
N THR A 4 -7.38 23.76 6.69
CA THR A 4 -7.38 22.72 5.64
C THR A 4 -6.47 21.55 6.00
N LEU A 5 -5.35 21.78 6.71
CA LEU A 5 -4.52 20.71 7.27
C LEU A 5 -5.26 19.89 8.32
N LEU A 6 -6.02 20.56 9.21
CA LEU A 6 -6.84 19.86 10.20
C LEU A 6 -7.93 19.04 9.52
N GLU A 7 -8.58 19.59 8.50
CA GLU A 7 -9.57 18.86 7.69
C GLU A 7 -8.96 17.60 7.07
N SER A 8 -7.81 17.71 6.40
CA SER A 8 -7.11 16.54 5.84
C SER A 8 -6.72 15.52 6.92
N ALA A 9 -6.27 15.98 8.08
CA ALA A 9 -5.96 15.10 9.20
C ALA A 9 -7.21 14.37 9.71
N ILE A 10 -8.37 15.05 9.80
CA ILE A 10 -9.63 14.43 10.21
C ILE A 10 -10.04 13.34 9.21
N TRP A 11 -9.91 13.60 7.91
CA TRP A 11 -10.15 12.57 6.90
C TRP A 11 -9.17 11.41 7.07
N LEU A 12 -7.86 11.64 7.02
CA LEU A 12 -6.88 10.55 7.05
C LEU A 12 -6.92 9.76 8.37
N ILE A 13 -6.87 10.45 9.51
CA ILE A 13 -6.85 9.82 10.84
C ILE A 13 -8.22 9.25 11.21
N GLY A 14 -9.33 9.92 10.82
CA GLY A 14 -10.67 9.40 11.08
C GLY A 14 -10.90 8.06 10.38
N PHE A 15 -10.53 7.96 9.10
CA PHE A 15 -10.63 6.69 8.37
C PHE A 15 -9.62 5.64 8.85
N GLN A 16 -8.41 6.05 9.23
CA GLN A 16 -7.41 5.18 9.86
C GLN A 16 -7.94 4.54 11.16
N LEU A 17 -8.51 5.34 12.05
CA LEU A 17 -9.08 4.87 13.33
C LEU A 17 -10.30 3.98 13.10
N LEU A 18 -11.16 4.33 12.15
CA LEU A 18 -12.29 3.49 11.76
C LEU A 18 -11.83 2.13 11.24
N GLY A 19 -10.83 2.12 10.36
CA GLY A 19 -10.24 0.89 9.82
C GLY A 19 -9.59 0.03 10.90
N GLU A 20 -8.89 0.64 11.85
CA GLU A 20 -8.31 -0.06 13.02
C GLU A 20 -9.39 -0.63 13.94
N ALA A 21 -10.46 0.12 14.22
CA ALA A 21 -11.58 -0.35 15.00
C ALA A 21 -12.24 -1.57 14.35
N LEU A 22 -12.45 -1.52 13.03
CA LEU A 22 -13.00 -2.64 12.26
C LEU A 22 -12.04 -3.83 12.22
N ALA A 23 -10.74 -3.61 12.00
CA ALA A 23 -9.73 -4.67 11.99
C ALA A 23 -9.74 -5.44 13.32
N ARG A 24 -9.77 -4.72 14.44
CA ARG A 24 -9.80 -5.31 15.79
C ARG A 24 -11.13 -5.98 16.09
N PHE A 25 -12.25 -5.35 15.74
CA PHE A 25 -13.57 -5.89 16.01
C PHE A 25 -13.83 -7.21 15.26
N PHE A 26 -13.42 -7.30 14.00
CA PHE A 26 -13.57 -8.51 13.19
C PHE A 26 -12.38 -9.48 13.28
N GLY A 27 -11.32 -9.14 14.04
CA GLY A 27 -10.12 -9.97 14.18
C GLY A 27 -9.37 -10.20 12.86
N LEU A 28 -9.37 -9.23 11.96
CA LEU A 28 -8.80 -9.37 10.63
C LEU A 28 -7.26 -9.34 10.67
N PRO A 29 -6.56 -10.24 9.93
CA PRO A 29 -5.10 -10.29 9.87
C PRO A 29 -4.51 -9.25 8.91
N VAL A 30 -5.05 -8.03 8.92
CA VAL A 30 -4.61 -6.90 8.09
C VAL A 30 -4.51 -5.63 8.94
N PRO A 31 -3.51 -4.77 8.71
CA PRO A 31 -3.40 -3.51 9.43
C PRO A 31 -4.65 -2.65 9.22
N GLY A 32 -5.14 -2.00 10.28
CA GLY A 32 -6.28 -1.08 10.19
C GLY A 32 -6.10 0.03 9.16
N ALA A 33 -4.86 0.43 8.89
CA ALA A 33 -4.53 1.42 7.86
C ALA A 33 -5.00 1.04 6.46
N VAL A 34 -4.84 -0.23 6.09
CA VAL A 34 -5.23 -0.72 4.77
C VAL A 34 -6.75 -0.67 4.62
N ILE A 35 -7.48 -1.06 5.68
CA ILE A 35 -8.94 -0.98 5.72
C ILE A 35 -9.40 0.47 5.67
N GLY A 36 -8.79 1.35 6.45
CA GLY A 36 -9.09 2.79 6.45
C GLY A 36 -8.91 3.43 5.08
N MET A 37 -7.83 3.09 4.38
CA MET A 37 -7.57 3.54 3.01
C MET A 37 -8.63 3.05 2.02
N LEU A 38 -9.04 1.78 2.11
CA LEU A 38 -10.12 1.24 1.27
C LEU A 38 -11.45 1.95 1.53
N LEU A 39 -11.78 2.22 2.80
CA LEU A 39 -13.00 2.93 3.19
C LEU A 39 -12.98 4.38 2.68
N LEU A 40 -11.85 5.09 2.84
CA LEU A 40 -11.68 6.42 2.29
C LEU A 40 -11.85 6.41 0.77
N PHE A 41 -11.21 5.46 0.09
CA PHE A 41 -11.34 5.29 -1.35
C PHE A 41 -12.80 5.07 -1.79
N ILE A 42 -13.53 4.18 -1.12
CA ILE A 42 -14.95 3.94 -1.38
C ILE A 42 -15.75 5.24 -1.22
N VAL A 43 -15.52 5.99 -0.14
CA VAL A 43 -16.22 7.26 0.10
C VAL A 43 -15.91 8.28 -0.99
N LEU A 44 -14.66 8.42 -1.42
CA LEU A 44 -14.28 9.33 -2.51
C LEU A 44 -14.92 8.92 -3.85
N VAL A 45 -14.96 7.62 -4.15
CA VAL A 45 -15.61 7.10 -5.37
C VAL A 45 -17.11 7.36 -5.35
N VAL A 46 -17.79 7.10 -4.22
CA VAL A 46 -19.23 7.35 -4.06
C VAL A 46 -19.54 8.84 -4.13
N LYS A 47 -18.72 9.68 -3.50
CA LYS A 47 -18.86 11.14 -3.52
C LYS A 47 -18.54 11.74 -4.91
N LYS A 48 -17.77 11.02 -5.75
CA LYS A 48 -17.26 11.46 -7.06
C LYS A 48 -16.48 12.77 -7.00
N ASP A 49 -15.98 13.12 -5.83
CA ASP A 49 -15.26 14.35 -5.56
C ASP A 49 -14.27 14.14 -4.43
N ILE A 50 -13.13 14.82 -4.54
CA ILE A 50 -12.06 14.82 -3.54
C ILE A 50 -12.11 16.20 -2.86
N PRO A 51 -12.28 16.27 -1.53
CA PRO A 51 -12.21 17.54 -0.81
C PRO A 51 -10.93 18.30 -1.13
N ASP A 52 -11.02 19.62 -1.33
CA ASP A 52 -9.88 20.48 -1.68
C ASP A 52 -8.74 20.35 -0.67
N ALA A 53 -9.10 20.20 0.62
CA ALA A 53 -8.15 19.92 1.69
C ALA A 53 -7.28 18.68 1.39
N LEU A 54 -7.87 17.56 0.94
CA LEU A 54 -7.08 16.38 0.57
C LEU A 54 -6.26 16.62 -0.69
N ARG A 55 -6.85 17.28 -1.72
CA ARG A 55 -6.15 17.53 -2.99
C ARG A 55 -4.88 18.34 -2.79
N GLU A 56 -4.92 19.35 -1.93
CA GLU A 56 -3.79 20.26 -1.70
C GLU A 56 -2.77 19.67 -0.71
N ASN A 57 -3.23 19.04 0.38
CA ASN A 57 -2.35 18.66 1.48
C ASN A 57 -1.81 17.22 1.38
N VAL A 58 -2.52 16.28 0.76
CA VAL A 58 -2.06 14.87 0.71
C VAL A 58 -0.83 14.67 -0.18
N PRO A 59 -0.71 15.25 -1.40
CA PRO A 59 0.44 14.98 -2.27
C PRO A 59 1.80 15.37 -1.65
N PRO A 60 1.95 16.54 -1.00
CA PRO A 60 3.17 16.86 -0.25
C PRO A 60 3.48 15.86 0.87
N PHE A 61 2.47 15.40 1.61
CA PHE A 61 2.65 14.37 2.64
C PHE A 61 3.16 13.04 2.05
N LEU A 62 2.64 12.65 0.89
CA LEU A 62 3.09 11.44 0.18
C LEU A 62 4.55 11.54 -0.28
N ALA A 63 4.99 12.72 -0.71
CA ALA A 63 6.39 12.95 -1.10
C ALA A 63 7.38 12.73 0.05
N HIS A 64 6.94 12.95 1.31
CA HIS A 64 7.75 12.76 2.50
C HIS A 64 7.61 11.36 3.15
N MET A 65 6.80 10.45 2.58
CA MET A 65 6.66 9.07 3.10
C MET A 65 7.97 8.29 3.11
N SER A 66 8.93 8.64 2.25
CA SER A 66 10.30 8.09 2.28
C SER A 66 10.94 8.22 3.66
N LEU A 67 10.68 9.31 4.39
CA LEU A 67 11.18 9.54 5.74
C LEU A 67 10.61 8.55 6.76
N LEU A 68 9.38 8.06 6.57
CA LEU A 68 8.77 7.06 7.46
C LEU A 68 9.34 5.65 7.24
N PHE A 69 9.90 5.38 6.06
CA PHE A 69 10.59 4.12 5.80
C PHE A 69 12.01 4.08 6.39
N ILE A 70 12.63 5.23 6.68
CA ILE A 70 13.96 5.28 7.30
C ILE A 70 13.96 4.62 8.69
N PRO A 71 13.05 4.96 9.64
CA PRO A 71 12.94 4.27 10.92
C PRO A 71 12.68 2.77 10.78
N ALA A 72 11.80 2.37 9.86
CA ALA A 72 11.49 0.96 9.62
C ALA A 72 12.73 0.20 9.12
N GLY A 73 13.50 0.77 8.19
CA GLY A 73 14.75 0.21 7.72
C GLY A 73 15.83 0.17 8.80
N ALA A 74 15.95 1.24 9.60
CA ALA A 74 16.88 1.29 10.72
C ALA A 74 16.58 0.24 11.80
N ALA A 75 15.30 -0.06 12.06
CA ALA A 75 14.89 -1.09 13.01
C ALA A 75 15.36 -2.50 12.60
N VAL A 76 15.41 -2.80 11.30
CA VAL A 76 15.91 -4.08 10.78
C VAL A 76 17.40 -4.27 11.12
N LEU A 77 18.18 -3.18 11.16
CA LEU A 77 19.61 -3.23 11.50
C LEU A 77 19.87 -3.66 12.95
N HIS A 78 18.87 -3.64 13.84
CA HIS A 78 19.02 -4.22 15.18
C HIS A 78 19.31 -5.72 15.14
N TRP A 79 18.89 -6.42 14.09
CA TRP A 79 19.13 -7.86 13.87
C TRP A 79 20.30 -8.10 12.90
N LYS A 80 21.30 -7.22 12.92
CA LYS A 80 22.45 -7.23 11.99
C LYS A 80 23.19 -8.57 11.91
N ASP A 81 23.28 -9.32 13.00
CA ASP A 81 24.08 -10.55 13.05
C ASP A 81 23.37 -11.71 12.34
N ASP A 82 22.05 -11.80 12.47
CA ASP A 82 21.21 -12.72 11.69
C ASP A 82 21.15 -12.31 10.22
N LEU A 83 21.06 -11.00 9.96
CA LEU A 83 21.06 -10.46 8.61
C LEU A 83 22.40 -10.69 7.89
N ALA A 84 23.53 -10.67 8.60
CA ALA A 84 24.84 -10.97 8.03
C ALA A 84 24.98 -12.46 7.65
N ARG A 85 24.37 -13.36 8.44
CA ARG A 85 24.42 -14.81 8.18
C ARG A 85 23.44 -15.24 7.10
N ALA A 86 22.22 -14.69 7.12
CA ALA A 86 21.15 -15.04 6.19
C ALA A 86 21.01 -14.07 5.00
N GLY A 87 21.83 -13.03 4.93
CA GLY A 87 21.70 -11.95 3.95
C GLY A 87 21.76 -12.42 2.50
N TRP A 88 22.68 -13.35 2.19
CA TRP A 88 22.76 -13.92 0.84
C TRP A 88 21.53 -14.78 0.48
N PRO A 89 21.13 -15.77 1.29
CA PRO A 89 19.88 -16.50 1.09
C PRO A 89 18.64 -15.61 0.96
N LEU A 90 18.53 -14.56 1.77
CA LEU A 90 17.43 -13.59 1.73
C LEU A 90 17.42 -12.82 0.41
N LEU A 91 18.56 -12.29 -0.02
CA LEU A 91 18.67 -11.52 -1.26
C LEU A 91 18.32 -12.38 -2.48
N ILE A 92 18.87 -13.60 -2.55
CA ILE A 92 18.58 -14.54 -3.65
C ILE A 92 17.08 -14.86 -3.67
N THR A 93 16.49 -15.20 -2.52
CA THR A 93 15.07 -15.52 -2.42
C THR A 93 14.19 -14.34 -2.85
N LEU A 94 14.56 -13.12 -2.45
CA LEU A 94 13.83 -11.90 -2.79
C LEU A 94 13.90 -11.63 -4.30
N VAL A 95 15.09 -11.65 -4.90
CA VAL A 95 15.26 -11.44 -6.35
C VAL A 95 14.52 -12.52 -7.16
N VAL A 96 14.69 -13.78 -6.81
CA VAL A 96 14.02 -14.90 -7.50
C VAL A 96 12.50 -14.77 -7.38
N SER A 97 11.97 -14.42 -6.21
CA SER A 97 10.52 -14.26 -6.02
C SER A 97 9.94 -13.12 -6.87
N VAL A 98 10.65 -11.99 -6.98
CA VAL A 98 10.21 -10.84 -7.79
C VAL A 98 10.22 -11.21 -9.27
N VAL A 99 11.32 -11.80 -9.75
CA VAL A 99 11.44 -12.23 -11.15
C VAL A 99 10.38 -13.27 -11.50
N ALA A 100 10.18 -14.27 -10.62
CA ALA A 100 9.16 -15.29 -10.80
C ALA A 100 7.75 -14.67 -10.87
N THR A 101 7.43 -13.74 -9.97
CA THR A 101 6.15 -13.04 -9.94
C THR A 101 5.91 -12.26 -11.23
N TRP A 102 6.92 -11.55 -11.75
CA TRP A 102 6.81 -10.84 -13.03
C TRP A 102 6.62 -11.77 -14.22
N LEU A 103 7.40 -12.86 -14.28
CA LEU A 103 7.29 -13.85 -15.37
C LEU A 103 5.90 -14.49 -15.37
N VAL A 104 5.41 -14.94 -14.22
CA VAL A 104 4.08 -15.54 -14.10
C VAL A 104 3.00 -14.53 -14.48
N SER A 105 3.07 -13.30 -13.99
CA SER A 105 2.11 -12.24 -14.33
C SER A 105 2.09 -11.96 -15.84
N ALA A 106 3.26 -11.88 -16.48
CA ALA A 106 3.38 -11.68 -17.92
C ALA A 106 2.83 -12.86 -18.73
N LEU A 107 3.09 -14.10 -18.29
CA LEU A 107 2.58 -15.31 -18.94
C LEU A 107 1.06 -15.42 -18.84
N VAL A 108 0.49 -15.13 -17.67
CA VAL A 108 -0.97 -15.11 -17.46
C VAL A 108 -1.62 -14.08 -18.38
N LEU A 109 -1.08 -12.86 -18.44
CA LEU A 109 -1.59 -11.82 -19.32
C LEU A 109 -1.50 -12.24 -20.80
N LYS A 110 -0.36 -12.81 -21.22
CA LYS A 110 -0.19 -13.34 -22.58
C LYS A 110 -1.17 -14.47 -22.90
N ALA A 111 -1.45 -15.35 -21.95
CA ALA A 111 -2.41 -16.44 -22.13
C ALA A 111 -3.86 -15.94 -22.25
N MET A 112 -4.24 -14.93 -21.45
CA MET A 112 -5.56 -14.30 -21.53
C MET A 112 -5.76 -13.55 -22.86
N LEU A 113 -4.76 -12.77 -23.29
CA LEU A 113 -4.81 -12.03 -24.55
C LEU A 113 -4.71 -12.97 -25.78
N GLY A 114 -3.93 -14.03 -25.70
CA GLY A 114 -3.77 -15.02 -26.76
C GLY A 114 -5.03 -15.88 -27.01
N LYS A 115 -5.91 -16.03 -26.01
CA LYS A 115 -7.20 -16.73 -26.17
C LYS A 115 -8.31 -15.85 -26.78
N GLY A 116 -8.15 -14.53 -26.81
CA GLY A 116 -9.11 -13.59 -27.40
C GLY A 116 -9.08 -13.49 -28.93
N GLY A 117 -8.06 -14.03 -29.60
CA GLY A 117 -7.88 -13.95 -31.06
C GLY A 117 -8.52 -15.10 -31.86
N ALA A 118 -9.16 -16.08 -31.22
CA ALA A 118 -9.66 -17.30 -31.87
C ALA A 118 -11.21 -17.41 -31.92
N HIS A 119 -11.94 -16.32 -31.68
CA HIS A 119 -13.42 -16.27 -31.75
C HIS A 119 -13.96 -15.11 -32.61
N GLY A 120 -13.11 -14.56 -33.50
CA GLY A 120 -13.46 -13.46 -34.39
C GLY A 120 -13.24 -13.77 -35.87
N GLN A 121 -13.65 -14.97 -36.33
CA GLN A 121 -13.89 -15.25 -37.74
C GLN A 121 -15.30 -15.81 -37.90
#